data_AF-A0A3B5KDV3-F1
#
_entry.id   AF-A0A3B5KDV3-F1
#
_cell.length_a   1.000
_cell.length_b   1.000
_cell.length_c   1.000
_cell.angle_alpha   90.00
_cell.angle_beta   90.00
_cell.angle_gamma   90.00
#
_symmetry.space_group_name_H-M   'P 1'
#
loop_
_entity.id
_entity.type
_entity.pdbx_description
1 polymer ?
#
loop_
_entity_poly.entity_id
_entity_poly.type
_entity_poly.pdbx_seq_one_letter_code
_entity_poly.pdbx_strand_id
1 'polypeptide(L)'
;MLCCKWIPPHPCQYNLAKNGCSARPLPSSGDYLQQSLVPTMHYQKSLPRLPIPNLEDTMRRFLAAKRPLLSDHQFRTLVRHVS
;
A
#
# COMPACT_ATOMS: atom_id res chain seq x y z
N MET A 1 16.58 -10.17 8.72
CA MET A 1 15.20 -10.05 8.20
C MET A 1 14.32 -9.37 9.25
N LEU A 2 14.17 -8.04 9.21
CA LEU A 2 13.14 -7.37 9.98
C LEU A 2 11.93 -7.22 9.06
N CYS A 3 10.90 -8.04 9.29
CA CYS A 3 9.57 -7.76 8.76
C CYS A 3 9.21 -6.33 9.13
N CYS A 4 8.83 -5.53 8.14
CA CYS A 4 8.08 -4.30 8.32
C CYS A 4 6.87 -4.62 9.20
N LYS A 5 7.01 -4.38 10.51
CA LYS A 5 5.89 -4.38 11.43
C LYS A 5 5.06 -3.19 10.98
N TRP A 6 3.99 -3.46 10.25
CA TRP A 6 2.93 -2.51 9.99
C TRP A 6 2.61 -1.88 11.35
N ILE A 7 3.02 -0.62 11.55
CA ILE A 7 2.73 0.10 12.78
C ILE A 7 1.20 0.12 12.84
N PRO A 8 0.58 -0.56 13.81
CA PRO A 8 -0.86 -0.54 13.90
C PRO A 8 -1.29 0.93 14.01
N PRO A 9 -2.37 1.37 13.35
CA PRO A 9 -2.95 2.65 13.68
C PRO A 9 -3.24 2.57 15.17
N HIS A 10 -2.48 3.33 15.96
CA HIS A 10 -2.75 3.49 17.37
C HIS A 10 -4.24 3.79 17.49
N PRO A 11 -4.97 3.17 18.44
CA PRO A 11 -6.29 3.68 18.75
C PRO A 11 -6.10 5.17 19.02
N CYS A 12 -6.73 6.02 18.20
CA CYS A 12 -6.92 7.43 18.53
C CYS A 12 -7.78 7.45 19.79
N GLN A 13 -7.17 7.16 20.93
CA GLN A 13 -7.69 7.50 22.22
C GLN A 13 -7.45 9.00 22.35
N TYR A 14 -8.48 9.76 21.98
CA TYR A 14 -8.61 11.15 22.40
C TYR A 14 -8.78 11.15 23.93
N ASN A 15 -7.69 10.99 24.66
CA ASN A 15 -7.63 11.39 26.06
C ASN A 15 -6.26 12.03 26.26
N LEU A 16 -6.14 13.25 25.76
CA LEU A 16 -4.98 14.09 26.05
C LEU A 16 -5.15 14.56 27.50
N ALA A 17 -4.47 13.86 28.41
CA ALA A 17 -4.36 14.25 29.80
C ALA A 17 -3.86 15.69 29.88
N LYS A 18 -4.64 16.54 30.56
CA LYS A 18 -4.33 17.96 30.75
C LYS A 18 -3.18 18.12 31.73
N ASN A 19 -1.94 18.12 31.26
CA ASN A 19 -0.79 18.59 32.05
C ASN A 19 0.16 19.41 31.17
N GLY A 20 0.10 20.73 31.36
CA GLY A 20 1.10 21.75 31.06
C GLY A 20 2.18 21.48 30.00
N CYS A 21 1.84 21.63 28.73
CA CYS A 21 2.77 21.97 27.64
C CYS A 21 2.07 23.03 26.78
N SER A 22 2.79 24.08 26.35
CA SER A 22 2.27 25.17 25.52
C SER A 22 1.36 24.64 24.41
N ALA A 23 0.04 24.78 24.59
CA ALA A 23 -0.94 24.21 23.70
C ALA A 23 -0.94 25.04 22.41
N ARG A 24 -0.49 24.46 21.30
CA ARG A 24 -0.83 25.02 19.99
C ARG A 24 -2.35 25.18 19.95
N PRO A 25 -2.87 26.34 19.52
CA PRO A 25 -4.30 26.49 19.28
C PRO A 25 -4.76 25.31 18.43
N LEU A 26 -5.85 24.65 18.83
CA LEU A 26 -6.47 23.64 17.99
C LEU A 26 -6.77 24.34 16.66
N PRO A 27 -6.26 23.85 15.52
CA PRO A 27 -6.48 24.48 14.22
C PRO A 27 -7.96 24.76 14.02
N SER A 28 -8.26 26.02 13.68
CA SER A 28 -9.59 26.48 13.37
C SER A 28 -10.08 25.76 12.10
N SER A 29 -11.39 25.66 11.94
CA SER A 29 -12.01 25.04 10.77
C SER A 29 -11.51 25.63 9.42
N GLY A 30 -10.94 26.83 9.41
CA GLY A 30 -10.34 27.47 8.22
C GLY A 30 -8.87 27.09 7.91
N ASP A 31 -8.18 26.38 8.80
CA ASP A 31 -6.75 26.06 8.65
C ASP A 31 -6.49 24.78 7.84
N TYR A 32 -7.55 24.11 7.39
CA TYR A 32 -7.49 22.86 6.63
C TYR A 32 -7.84 23.10 5.16
N LEU A 33 -7.01 22.56 4.26
CA LEU A 33 -7.31 22.55 2.82
C LEU A 33 -8.62 21.84 2.52
N GLN A 34 -8.93 20.76 3.27
CA GLN A 34 -10.15 19.98 3.10
C GLN A 34 -10.67 19.46 4.44
N GLN A 35 -11.98 19.61 4.64
CA GLN A 35 -12.72 19.07 5.78
C GLN A 35 -13.60 17.92 5.30
N SER A 36 -13.15 16.70 5.52
CA SER A 36 -13.92 15.51 5.13
C SER A 36 -14.99 15.20 6.19
N LEU A 37 -16.22 14.96 5.73
CA LEU A 37 -17.33 14.49 6.59
C LEU A 37 -17.07 13.07 7.13
N VAL A 38 -16.37 12.25 6.34
CA VAL A 38 -16.00 10.89 6.70
C VAL A 38 -14.53 10.87 7.12
N PRO A 39 -14.14 10.18 8.20
CA PRO A 39 -12.73 10.05 8.57
C PRO A 39 -11.90 9.55 7.40
N THR A 40 -10.72 10.14 7.17
CA THR A 40 -9.88 9.80 6.00
C THR A 40 -9.61 8.30 5.87
N MET A 41 -9.50 7.59 6.99
CA MET A 41 -9.21 6.15 7.04
C MET A 41 -10.45 5.27 7.30
N HIS A 42 -11.66 5.79 7.14
CA HIS A 42 -12.91 5.09 7.49
C HIS A 42 -13.05 3.73 6.79
N TYR A 43 -12.74 3.66 5.49
CA TYR A 43 -12.85 2.43 4.69
C TYR A 43 -11.62 1.53 4.76
N GLN A 44 -10.56 1.91 5.49
CA GLN A 44 -9.31 1.16 5.51
C GLN A 44 -9.50 -0.29 6.01
N LYS A 45 -10.40 -0.49 6.98
CA LYS A 45 -10.67 -1.80 7.57
C LYS A 45 -11.50 -2.71 6.67
N SER A 46 -12.27 -2.14 5.76
CA SER A 46 -13.13 -2.85 4.82
C SER A 46 -12.49 -3.03 3.44
N LEU A 47 -11.22 -2.65 3.26
CA LEU A 47 -10.55 -2.85 1.99
C LEU A 47 -10.44 -4.36 1.69
N PRO A 48 -10.81 -4.79 0.47
CA PRO A 48 -10.64 -6.16 0.07
C PRO A 48 -9.15 -6.51 0.05
N ARG A 49 -8.85 -7.77 0.32
CA ARG A 49 -7.49 -8.27 0.19
C ARG A 49 -7.07 -8.24 -1.28
N LEU A 50 -5.79 -7.93 -1.53
CA LEU A 50 -5.25 -7.98 -2.88
C LEU A 50 -5.34 -9.43 -3.41
N PRO A 51 -5.96 -9.67 -4.58
CA PRO A 51 -6.04 -11.00 -5.14
C PRO A 51 -4.66 -11.50 -5.54
N ILE A 52 -4.38 -12.78 -5.26
CA ILE A 52 -3.19 -13.45 -5.78
C ILE A 52 -3.53 -13.96 -7.19
N PRO A 53 -2.82 -13.52 -8.24
CA PRO A 53 -3.09 -13.96 -9.60
C PRO A 53 -2.74 -15.45 -9.78
N ASN A 54 -3.35 -16.10 -10.77
CA ASN A 54 -2.98 -17.45 -11.15
C ASN A 54 -1.51 -17.49 -11.61
N LEU A 55 -0.87 -18.63 -11.37
CA LEU A 55 0.53 -18.83 -11.76
C LEU A 55 0.70 -18.68 -13.27
N GLU A 56 -0.20 -19.25 -14.06
CA GLU A 56 -0.18 -19.20 -15.52
C GLU A 56 -0.25 -17.75 -16.05
N ASP A 57 -1.16 -16.93 -15.52
CA ASP A 57 -1.29 -15.52 -15.91
C ASP A 57 -0.03 -14.72 -15.56
N THR A 58 0.58 -15.03 -14.41
CA THR A 58 1.82 -14.39 -13.96
C THR A 58 2.97 -14.72 -14.90
N MET A 59 3.10 -15.99 -15.31
CA MET A 59 4.16 -16.45 -16.21
C MET A 59 3.99 -15.89 -17.62
N ARG A 60 2.75 -15.85 -18.14
CA ARG A 60 2.44 -15.22 -19.44
C ARG A 60 2.81 -13.74 -19.47
N ARG A 61 2.42 -12.97 -18.45
CA ARG A 61 2.75 -11.54 -18.33
C ARG A 61 4.25 -11.31 -18.18
N PHE A 62 4.94 -12.17 -17.42
CA PHE A 62 6.38 -12.13 -17.28
C PHE A 62 7.11 -12.33 -18.62
N LEU A 63 6.74 -13.36 -19.40
CA LEU A 63 7.34 -13.62 -20.70
C LEU A 63 7.06 -12.47 -21.69
N ALA A 64 5.85 -11.91 -21.68
CA ALA A 64 5.49 -10.76 -22.50
C ALA A 64 6.36 -9.53 -22.19
N ALA A 65 6.61 -9.25 -20.90
CA ALA A 65 7.46 -8.14 -20.48
C ALA A 65 8.96 -8.35 -20.81
N LYS A 66 9.42 -9.60 -20.84
CA LYS A 66 10.82 -9.94 -21.15
C LYS A 66 11.13 -10.00 -22.65
N ARG A 67 10.11 -10.23 -23.49
CA ARG A 67 10.23 -10.30 -24.95
C ARG A 67 10.98 -9.11 -25.59
N PRO A 68 10.70 -7.83 -25.26
CA PRO A 68 11.41 -6.70 -25.86
C PRO A 68 12.85 -6.53 -25.37
N LEU A 69 13.26 -7.22 -24.30
CA LEU A 69 14.56 -7.05 -23.66
C LEU A 69 15.59 -8.11 -24.07
N LEU A 70 15.15 -9.19 -24.71
CA LEU A 70 15.96 -10.38 -24.98
C LEU A 70 16.03 -10.67 -26.47
N SER A 71 17.16 -11.20 -26.93
CA SER A 71 17.26 -11.80 -28.25
C SER A 71 16.50 -13.13 -28.31
N ASP A 72 16.06 -13.55 -29.50
CA ASP A 72 15.23 -14.74 -29.67
C ASP A 72 15.85 -16.03 -29.08
N HIS A 73 17.18 -16.15 -29.10
CA HIS A 73 17.89 -17.28 -28.49
C HIS A 73 17.70 -17.30 -26.96
N GLN A 74 17.89 -16.16 -26.30
CA GLN A 74 17.74 -16.06 -24.84
C GLN A 74 16.27 -16.24 -24.43
N PHE A 75 15.33 -15.70 -25.23
CA PHE A 75 13.91 -15.86 -24.99
C PHE A 75 13.47 -17.32 -25.08
N ARG A 76 13.94 -18.09 -26.08
CA ARG A 76 13.63 -19.52 -26.21
C ARG A 76 14.13 -20.33 -25.02
N THR A 77 15.35 -20.05 -24.54
CA THR A 77 15.87 -20.70 -23.33
C THR A 77 15.04 -20.34 -22.11
N LEU A 78 14.62 -19.08 -21.96
CA LEU A 78 13.77 -18.64 -20.86
C LEU A 78 12.40 -19.35 -20.87
N VAL A 79 11.75 -19.43 -22.03
CA VAL A 79 10.46 -20.14 -22.17
C VAL A 79 10.58 -21.61 -21.76
N ARG A 80 11.71 -22.26 -22.07
CA ARG A 80 11.97 -23.66 -21.67
C ARG A 80 12.17 -23.87 -20.16
N HIS A 81 12.62 -22.86 -19.42
CA HIS A 81 12.74 -22.94 -17.96
C HIS A 81 11.44 -22.62 -17.23
N VAL A 82 10.57 -21.88 -17.91
CA VAL A 82 9.27 -21.45 -17.39
C VAL A 82 8.20 -22.51 -17.68
N SER A 83 8.33 -23.32 -18.74
CA SER A 83 7.41 -24.43 -19.04
C SER A 83 7.75 -25.67 -18.21
#